data_AF-A0A6J1VA87-F1
#
_entry.id   AF-A0A6J1VA87-F1
#
_cell.length_a   1.000
_cell.length_b   1.000
_cell.length_c   1.000
_cell.angle_alpha   90.00
_cell.angle_beta   90.00
_cell.angle_gamma   90.00
#
_symmetry.space_group_name_H-M   'P 1'
#
loop_
_entity.id
_entity.type
_entity.pdbx_description
1 polymer ?
#
loop_
_entity_poly.entity_id
_entity_poly.type
_entity_poly.pdbx_seq_one_letter_code
_entity_poly.pdbx_strand_id
1 'polypeptide(L)'
;MATSELQPGTSPHRDSWRRTVLLLRKMRSDVSSLLECYAEKQDLVEPFNFDLIDVDLIDGVPLADVEEWSELSDAERLGSNLQAYWAFQILLDQILEEQRIDLTPEDVAFHESIQSVLLQVSALAYQLEELMVTLKHNVPAKEVKNTSNPDEKSLFEKKLRGMKVLQELGQWTVRSVRDLHKISTAVQASPTTESDSLEK
;
A
#
# COMPACT_ATOMS: atom_id res chain seq x y z
N MET A 1 -10.67 48.16 15.44
CA MET A 1 -11.64 47.45 14.57
C MET A 1 -10.84 46.88 13.41
N ALA A 2 -10.46 45.60 13.50
CA ALA A 2 -9.84 44.87 12.39
C ALA A 2 -10.48 43.49 12.39
N THR A 3 -11.38 43.26 11.43
CA THR A 3 -12.02 41.98 11.17
C THR A 3 -11.03 41.15 10.35
N SER A 4 -10.39 40.18 10.98
CA SER A 4 -9.61 39.17 10.26
C SER A 4 -10.58 38.30 9.46
N GLU A 5 -10.49 38.40 8.14
CA GLU A 5 -11.21 37.53 7.21
C GLU A 5 -10.75 36.09 7.40
N LEU A 6 -11.67 35.23 7.81
CA LEU A 6 -11.47 33.79 7.91
C LEU A 6 -11.35 33.24 6.48
N GLN A 7 -10.17 32.81 6.07
CA GLN A 7 -10.03 32.06 4.82
C GLN A 7 -10.85 30.76 4.89
N PRO A 8 -11.43 30.28 3.78
CA PRO A 8 -12.24 29.06 3.77
C PRO A 8 -11.33 27.88 4.09
N GLY A 9 -11.42 27.39 5.33
CA GLY A 9 -10.62 26.28 5.81
C GLY A 9 -10.83 25.05 4.93
N THR A 10 -9.74 24.51 4.37
CA THR A 10 -9.75 23.14 3.90
C THR A 10 -10.11 22.25 5.08
N SER A 11 -11.13 21.41 4.93
CA SER A 11 -11.46 20.47 6.00
C SER A 11 -10.26 19.56 6.25
N PRO A 12 -9.86 19.31 7.52
CA PRO A 12 -8.68 18.50 7.84
C PRO A 12 -8.74 17.11 7.18
N HIS A 13 -9.95 16.58 6.97
CA HIS A 13 -10.22 15.37 6.22
C HIS A 13 -9.74 15.43 4.76
N ARG A 14 -9.99 16.54 4.05
CA ARG A 14 -9.60 16.71 2.64
C ARG A 14 -8.09 16.81 2.48
N ASP A 15 -7.40 17.35 3.47
CA ASP A 15 -5.95 17.47 3.44
C ASP A 15 -5.25 16.14 3.75
N SER A 16 -5.74 15.38 4.75
CA SER A 16 -5.29 14.00 5.00
C SER A 16 -5.47 13.14 3.75
N TRP A 17 -6.66 13.18 3.15
CA TRP A 17 -6.98 12.49 1.91
C TRP A 17 -5.99 12.77 0.76
N ARG A 18 -5.75 14.05 0.50
CA ARG A 18 -4.86 14.48 -0.58
C ARG A 18 -3.44 13.98 -0.34
N ARG A 19 -2.95 14.03 0.90
CA ARG A 19 -1.64 13.50 1.27
C ARG A 19 -1.54 12.00 1.00
N THR A 20 -2.54 11.22 1.39
CA THR A 20 -2.59 9.76 1.14
C THR A 20 -2.57 9.44 -0.34
N VAL A 21 -3.38 10.13 -1.14
CA VAL A 21 -3.40 9.92 -2.61
C VAL A 21 -2.08 10.34 -3.27
N LEU A 22 -1.46 11.43 -2.82
CA LEU A 22 -0.16 11.86 -3.34
C LEU A 22 0.94 10.84 -3.00
N LEU A 23 0.95 10.32 -1.78
CA LEU A 23 1.90 9.29 -1.36
C LEU A 23 1.73 8.01 -2.21
N LEU A 24 0.51 7.55 -2.43
CA LEU A 24 0.21 6.40 -3.29
C LEU A 24 0.73 6.57 -4.72
N ARG A 25 0.56 7.76 -5.31
CA ARG A 25 1.07 8.04 -6.67
C ARG A 25 2.59 8.05 -6.72
N LYS A 26 3.24 8.65 -5.72
CA LYS A 26 4.69 8.63 -5.60
C LYS A 26 5.20 7.20 -5.45
N MET A 27 4.60 6.45 -4.52
CA MET A 27 4.96 5.06 -4.26
C MET A 27 4.80 4.18 -5.48
N ARG A 28 3.74 4.37 -6.28
CA ARG A 28 3.61 3.67 -7.56
C ARG A 28 4.78 3.93 -8.50
N SER A 29 5.19 5.19 -8.66
CA SER A 29 6.34 5.55 -9.50
C SER A 29 7.64 4.91 -9.00
N ASP A 30 7.87 4.96 -7.69
CA ASP A 30 9.08 4.42 -7.07
C ASP A 30 9.10 2.90 -7.12
N VAL A 31 7.96 2.23 -6.91
CA VAL A 31 7.81 0.77 -7.03
C VAL A 31 8.02 0.32 -8.47
N SER A 32 7.51 1.03 -9.48
CA SER A 32 7.77 0.70 -10.88
C SER A 32 9.26 0.78 -11.21
N SER A 33 9.94 1.84 -10.77
CA SER A 33 11.39 2.01 -10.98
C SER A 33 12.20 0.94 -10.23
N LEU A 34 11.78 0.61 -9.01
CA LEU A 34 12.40 -0.44 -8.20
C LEU A 34 12.19 -1.82 -8.81
N LEU A 35 11.01 -2.09 -9.38
CA LEU A 35 10.69 -3.36 -10.04
C LEU A 35 11.60 -3.61 -11.24
N GLU A 36 11.79 -2.60 -12.09
CA GLU A 36 12.70 -2.67 -13.24
C GLU A 36 14.15 -2.93 -12.77
N CYS A 37 14.63 -2.14 -11.81
CA CYS A 37 15.96 -2.32 -11.22
C CYS A 37 16.12 -3.71 -10.59
N TYR A 38 15.10 -4.20 -9.87
CA TYR A 38 15.11 -5.53 -9.26
C TYR A 38 15.23 -6.62 -10.33
N ALA A 39 14.48 -6.52 -11.43
CA ALA A 39 14.54 -7.47 -12.53
C ALA A 39 15.95 -7.56 -13.12
N GLU A 40 16.60 -6.42 -13.33
CA GLU A 40 17.97 -6.34 -13.84
C GLU A 40 18.97 -6.94 -12.84
N LYS A 41 18.91 -6.54 -11.56
CA LYS A 41 19.85 -7.00 -10.53
C LYS A 41 19.76 -8.48 -10.21
N GLN A 42 18.59 -9.09 -10.43
CA GLN A 42 18.38 -10.50 -10.17
C GLN A 42 18.53 -11.41 -11.40
N ASP A 43 18.83 -10.83 -12.57
CA ASP A 43 18.88 -11.51 -13.88
C ASP A 43 17.53 -12.18 -14.25
N LEU A 44 16.42 -11.49 -13.94
CA LEU A 44 15.05 -11.98 -14.18
C LEU A 44 14.38 -11.36 -15.42
N VAL A 45 15.11 -10.58 -16.21
CA VAL A 45 14.61 -10.03 -17.49
C VAL A 45 14.45 -11.18 -18.51
N GLU A 46 13.44 -11.09 -19.40
CA GLU A 46 12.99 -12.09 -20.39
C GLU A 46 14.08 -13.06 -20.92
N PRO A 47 13.74 -14.36 -21.13
CA PRO A 47 12.40 -14.88 -21.38
C PRO A 47 11.88 -15.75 -20.22
N PHE A 48 11.98 -15.29 -18.98
CA PHE A 48 11.29 -15.95 -17.87
C PHE A 48 9.78 -15.68 -17.99
N ASN A 49 9.05 -16.64 -18.55
CA ASN A 49 7.60 -16.69 -18.49
C ASN A 49 7.19 -16.95 -17.04
N PHE A 50 6.94 -15.88 -16.29
CA PHE A 50 6.35 -15.96 -14.95
C PHE A 50 5.00 -16.69 -14.95
N ASP A 51 4.30 -16.76 -16.10
CA ASP A 51 3.07 -17.55 -16.29
C ASP A 51 3.27 -19.08 -16.18
N LEU A 52 4.51 -19.59 -16.31
CA LEU A 52 4.82 -21.03 -16.17
C LEU A 52 5.25 -21.42 -14.76
N ILE A 53 5.61 -20.44 -13.94
CA ILE A 53 5.91 -20.64 -12.54
C ILE A 53 4.59 -20.37 -11.83
N ASP A 54 4.14 -21.29 -10.98
CA ASP A 54 2.98 -21.01 -10.15
C ASP A 54 3.39 -19.98 -9.08
N VAL A 55 3.44 -18.71 -9.46
CA VAL A 55 3.81 -17.60 -8.59
C VAL A 55 2.72 -17.35 -7.54
N ASP A 56 1.51 -17.87 -7.78
CA ASP A 56 0.41 -17.88 -6.80
C ASP A 56 0.65 -18.91 -5.68
N LEU A 57 1.66 -19.79 -5.83
CA LEU A 57 2.16 -20.66 -4.76
C LEU A 57 3.15 -19.95 -3.81
N ILE A 58 3.53 -18.70 -4.07
CA ILE A 58 4.37 -17.92 -3.14
C ILE A 58 3.49 -17.45 -1.97
N ASP A 59 3.37 -18.34 -1.00
CA ASP A 59 2.55 -18.14 0.19
C ASP A 59 2.91 -16.84 0.92
N GLY A 60 1.87 -16.09 1.31
CA GLY A 60 1.96 -14.89 2.14
C GLY A 60 1.98 -13.54 1.40
N VAL A 61 2.05 -13.48 0.07
CA VAL A 61 1.97 -12.19 -0.65
C VAL A 61 0.50 -11.74 -0.79
N PRO A 62 0.13 -10.53 -0.34
CA PRO A 62 -1.24 -10.04 -0.49
C PRO A 62 -1.62 -9.86 -1.96
N LEU A 63 -2.65 -10.56 -2.42
CA LEU A 63 -3.17 -10.43 -3.78
C LEU A 63 -4.14 -9.26 -3.89
N ALA A 64 -4.00 -8.44 -4.94
CA ALA A 64 -4.85 -7.27 -5.18
C ALA A 64 -6.25 -7.61 -5.74
N ASP A 65 -6.77 -8.82 -5.50
CA ASP A 65 -7.94 -9.44 -6.15
C ASP A 65 -9.16 -8.50 -6.30
N VAL A 66 -9.85 -8.65 -7.43
CA VAL A 66 -10.88 -7.74 -7.98
C VAL A 66 -12.29 -8.31 -7.85
N GLU A 67 -12.46 -9.62 -7.62
CA GLU A 67 -13.75 -10.30 -7.84
C GLU A 67 -14.89 -9.83 -6.93
N GLU A 68 -14.61 -9.25 -5.76
CA GLU A 68 -15.64 -8.71 -4.84
C GLU A 68 -15.51 -7.20 -4.60
N TRP A 69 -14.70 -6.52 -5.40
CA TRP A 69 -14.26 -5.16 -5.12
C TRP A 69 -15.38 -4.10 -5.17
N SER A 70 -16.48 -4.33 -5.91
CA SER A 70 -17.59 -3.37 -5.95
C SER A 70 -18.44 -3.35 -4.68
N GLU A 71 -18.46 -4.45 -3.94
CA GLU A 71 -19.41 -4.70 -2.85
C GLU A 71 -18.88 -4.28 -1.47
N LEU A 72 -17.56 -4.08 -1.37
CA LEU A 72 -16.92 -3.66 -0.12
C LEU A 72 -17.40 -2.28 0.36
N SER A 73 -17.74 -2.21 1.64
CA SER A 73 -17.98 -0.98 2.40
C SER A 73 -16.69 -0.17 2.58
N ASP A 74 -16.83 1.11 2.92
CA ASP A 74 -15.68 2.01 3.16
C ASP A 74 -14.74 1.47 4.25
N ALA A 75 -15.31 0.89 5.32
CA ALA A 75 -14.54 0.28 6.40
C ALA A 75 -13.75 -0.94 5.92
N GLU A 76 -14.36 -1.82 5.12
CA GLU A 76 -13.70 -3.00 4.56
C GLU A 76 -12.59 -2.61 3.58
N ARG A 77 -12.84 -1.61 2.73
CA ARG A 77 -11.81 -1.07 1.81
C ARG A 77 -10.59 -0.61 2.59
N LEU A 78 -10.78 0.26 3.59
CA LEU A 78 -9.67 0.79 4.38
C LEU A 78 -8.96 -0.31 5.18
N GLY A 79 -9.73 -1.22 5.79
CA GLY A 79 -9.19 -2.36 6.53
C GLY A 79 -8.32 -3.29 5.67
N SER A 80 -8.81 -3.69 4.49
CA SER A 80 -8.05 -4.52 3.55
C SER A 80 -6.78 -3.83 3.06
N ASN A 81 -6.86 -2.54 2.73
CA ASN A 81 -5.68 -1.78 2.33
C ASN A 81 -4.64 -1.74 3.47
N LEU A 82 -5.06 -1.44 4.69
CA LEU A 82 -4.17 -1.38 5.85
C LEU A 82 -3.48 -2.72 6.12
N GLN A 83 -4.24 -3.82 6.11
CA GLN A 83 -3.68 -5.17 6.29
C GLN A 83 -2.68 -5.53 5.19
N ALA A 84 -2.97 -5.22 3.93
CA ALA A 84 -2.05 -5.45 2.83
C ALA A 84 -0.74 -4.68 3.02
N TYR A 85 -0.81 -3.39 3.39
CA TYR A 85 0.40 -2.59 3.60
C TYR A 85 1.22 -3.04 4.81
N TRP A 86 0.60 -3.51 5.89
CA TRP A 86 1.34 -4.15 6.98
C TRP A 86 2.05 -5.43 6.55
N ALA A 87 1.43 -6.27 5.71
CA ALA A 87 2.09 -7.44 5.16
C ALA A 87 3.26 -7.05 4.24
N PHE A 88 3.09 -6.02 3.40
CA PHE A 88 4.18 -5.50 2.57
C PHE A 88 5.34 -4.92 3.38
N GLN A 89 5.10 -4.33 4.56
CA GLN A 89 6.20 -3.91 5.45
C GLN A 89 7.11 -5.10 5.80
N ILE A 90 6.51 -6.22 6.22
CA ILE A 90 7.24 -7.42 6.62
C ILE A 90 7.99 -8.01 5.42
N LEU A 91 7.31 -8.13 4.27
CA LEU A 91 7.88 -8.72 3.06
C LEU A 91 9.02 -7.88 2.48
N LEU A 92 8.90 -6.55 2.47
CA LEU A 92 9.96 -5.66 2.00
C LEU A 92 11.17 -5.65 2.93
N ASP A 93 10.96 -5.75 4.25
CA ASP A 93 12.05 -5.87 5.23
C ASP A 93 12.85 -7.17 4.99
N GLN A 94 12.15 -8.29 4.80
CA GLN A 94 12.77 -9.57 4.43
C GLN A 94 13.54 -9.50 3.10
N ILE A 95 12.96 -8.87 2.08
CA ILE A 95 13.65 -8.69 0.79
C ILE A 95 14.92 -7.87 0.99
N LEU A 96 14.86 -6.80 1.78
CA LEU A 96 16.01 -5.95 2.06
C LEU A 96 17.14 -6.72 2.76
N GLU A 97 16.82 -7.55 3.75
CA GLU A 97 17.79 -8.41 4.42
C GLU A 97 18.42 -9.42 3.45
N GLU A 98 17.62 -10.11 2.64
CA GLU A 98 18.13 -11.06 1.64
C GLU A 98 19.03 -10.39 0.60
N GLN A 99 18.71 -9.16 0.19
CA GLN A 99 19.58 -8.39 -0.70
C GLN A 99 20.91 -8.04 -0.05
N ARG A 100 20.91 -7.67 1.23
CA ARG A 100 22.12 -7.29 1.97
C ARG A 100 23.03 -8.47 2.29
N ILE A 101 22.46 -9.64 2.54
CA ILE A 101 23.22 -10.81 3.03
C ILE A 101 23.57 -11.75 1.87
N ASP A 102 22.61 -12.07 1.01
CA ASP A 102 22.73 -13.23 0.11
C ASP A 102 22.84 -12.84 -1.38
N LEU A 103 22.14 -11.79 -1.83
CA LEU A 103 21.91 -11.55 -3.26
C LEU A 103 22.74 -10.40 -3.84
N THR A 104 22.77 -9.24 -3.19
CA THR A 104 23.46 -8.02 -3.70
C THR A 104 24.18 -7.25 -2.57
N PRO A 105 25.08 -7.89 -1.81
CA PRO A 105 25.63 -7.31 -0.58
C PRO A 105 26.37 -5.97 -0.75
N GLU A 106 26.93 -5.72 -1.94
CA GLU A 106 27.71 -4.51 -2.23
C GLU A 106 26.86 -3.35 -2.82
N ASP A 107 25.60 -3.61 -3.19
CA ASP A 107 24.77 -2.62 -3.90
C ASP A 107 23.96 -1.73 -2.94
N VAL A 108 24.66 -0.84 -2.26
CA VAL A 108 24.07 0.07 -1.27
C VAL A 108 22.97 0.95 -1.86
N ALA A 109 23.15 1.44 -3.09
CA ALA A 109 22.17 2.29 -3.75
C ALA A 109 20.85 1.54 -4.03
N PHE A 110 20.94 0.27 -4.42
CA PHE A 110 19.78 -0.58 -4.56
C PHE A 110 19.08 -0.82 -3.20
N HIS A 111 19.83 -1.05 -2.14
CA HIS A 111 19.26 -1.21 -0.78
C HIS A 111 18.53 0.05 -0.32
N GLU A 112 19.08 1.23 -0.58
CA GLU A 112 18.44 2.52 -0.27
C GLU A 112 17.12 2.68 -1.03
N SER A 113 17.04 2.20 -2.28
CA SER A 113 15.80 2.25 -3.07
C SER A 113 14.69 1.36 -2.48
N ILE A 114 15.04 0.14 -2.02
CA ILE A 114 14.10 -0.75 -1.30
C ILE A 114 13.66 -0.11 0.01
N GLN A 115 14.61 0.44 0.78
CA GLN A 115 14.33 1.10 2.06
C GLN A 115 13.42 2.33 1.88
N SER A 116 13.61 3.11 0.81
CA SER A 116 12.75 4.24 0.47
C SER A 116 11.30 3.82 0.24
N VAL A 117 11.08 2.72 -0.50
CA VAL A 117 9.74 2.16 -0.71
C VAL A 117 9.15 1.61 0.60
N LEU A 118 9.95 0.92 1.42
CA LEU A 118 9.53 0.43 2.75
C LEU A 118 9.04 1.57 3.67
N LEU A 119 9.74 2.70 3.67
CA LEU A 119 9.33 3.89 4.44
C LEU A 119 8.00 4.48 3.92
N GLN A 120 7.80 4.48 2.60
CA GLN A 120 6.54 4.95 2.01
C GLN A 120 5.37 4.03 2.34
N VAL A 121 5.56 2.71 2.27
CA VAL A 121 4.58 1.72 2.70
C VAL A 121 4.21 1.93 4.17
N SER A 122 5.21 2.20 5.02
CA SER A 122 4.99 2.47 6.43
C SER A 122 4.21 3.75 6.69
N ALA A 123 4.60 4.85 6.03
CA ALA A 123 3.88 6.11 6.11
C ALA A 123 2.43 5.97 5.61
N LEU A 124 2.19 5.16 4.58
CA LEU A 124 0.86 4.92 4.04
C LEU A 124 -0.02 4.13 5.01
N ALA A 125 0.52 3.09 5.66
CA ALA A 125 -0.21 2.35 6.69
C ALA A 125 -0.67 3.28 7.82
N TYR A 126 0.22 4.15 8.32
CA TYR A 126 -0.16 5.15 9.33
C TYR A 126 -1.24 6.13 8.84
N GLN A 127 -1.15 6.60 7.60
CA GLN A 127 -2.17 7.48 7.02
C GLN A 127 -3.52 6.79 6.87
N LEU A 128 -3.54 5.50 6.56
CA LEU A 128 -4.77 4.71 6.49
C LEU A 128 -5.37 4.49 7.88
N GLU A 129 -4.56 4.20 8.90
CA GLU A 129 -5.00 4.13 10.30
C GLU A 129 -5.65 5.45 10.75
N GLU A 130 -4.99 6.58 10.50
CA GLU A 130 -5.51 7.92 10.82
C GLU A 130 -6.84 8.19 10.11
N LEU A 131 -6.95 7.79 8.85
CA LEU A 131 -8.16 7.94 8.05
C LEU A 131 -9.31 7.09 8.60
N MET A 132 -9.04 5.84 9.00
CA MET A 132 -10.04 4.97 9.64
C MET A 132 -10.55 5.56 10.96
N VAL A 133 -9.65 6.05 11.81
CA VAL A 133 -10.02 6.71 13.08
C VAL A 133 -10.85 7.97 12.81
N THR A 134 -10.45 8.78 11.84
CA THR A 134 -11.16 10.01 11.46
C THR A 134 -12.58 9.73 10.96
N LEU A 135 -12.75 8.65 10.20
CA LEU A 135 -14.05 8.18 9.70
C LEU A 135 -14.83 7.34 10.72
N LYS A 136 -14.33 7.20 11.96
CA LYS A 136 -14.92 6.42 13.05
C LYS A 136 -15.10 4.92 12.70
N HIS A 137 -14.22 4.39 11.86
CA HIS A 137 -14.13 2.96 11.61
C HIS A 137 -13.20 2.30 12.63
N ASN A 138 -13.45 1.02 12.92
CA ASN A 138 -12.57 0.24 13.79
C ASN A 138 -11.27 -0.10 13.05
N VAL A 139 -10.12 0.16 13.67
CA VAL A 139 -8.82 -0.24 13.11
C VAL A 139 -8.63 -1.74 13.37
N PRO A 140 -8.38 -2.57 12.34
CA PRO A 140 -8.13 -3.99 12.53
C PRO A 140 -6.88 -4.22 13.39
N ALA A 141 -6.81 -5.36 14.08
CA ALA A 141 -5.57 -5.74 14.76
C ALA A 141 -4.47 -6.03 13.72
N LYS A 142 -3.25 -5.60 14.01
CA LYS A 142 -2.09 -5.94 13.18
C LYS A 142 -1.76 -7.42 13.38
N GLU A 143 -2.22 -8.25 12.45
CA GLU A 143 -1.87 -9.66 12.41
C GLU A 143 -0.47 -9.81 11.80
N VAL A 144 0.51 -10.12 12.64
CA VAL A 144 1.81 -10.58 12.16
C VAL A 144 1.63 -12.04 11.78
N LYS A 145 1.22 -12.31 10.54
CA LYS A 145 1.31 -13.67 10.00
C LYS A 145 2.79 -14.03 9.95
N ASN A 146 3.18 -15.07 10.69
CA ASN A 146 4.50 -15.67 10.56
C ASN A 146 4.61 -16.24 9.15
N THR A 147 5.18 -15.46 8.23
CA THR A 147 5.57 -15.97 6.92
C THR A 147 6.62 -17.06 7.14
N SER A 148 6.55 -18.15 6.37
CA SER A 148 7.50 -19.27 6.44
C SER A 148 8.96 -18.80 6.54
N ASN A 149 9.74 -19.54 7.33
CA ASN A 149 11.11 -19.21 7.69
C ASN A 149 11.94 -18.88 6.42
N PRO A 150 12.48 -17.65 6.29
CA PRO A 150 13.17 -17.22 5.07
C PRO A 150 14.45 -18.04 4.79
N ASP A 151 15.02 -18.67 5.82
CA ASP A 151 16.23 -19.50 5.74
C ASP A 151 16.05 -20.83 4.99
N GLU A 152 14.82 -21.32 4.81
CA GLU A 152 14.57 -22.59 4.12
C GLU A 152 14.46 -22.45 2.60
N LYS A 153 14.37 -21.21 2.09
CA LYS A 153 14.16 -20.92 0.67
C LYS A 153 15.47 -20.83 -0.10
N SER A 154 15.51 -21.45 -1.27
CA SER A 154 16.64 -21.32 -2.20
C SER A 154 16.80 -19.86 -2.67
N LEU A 155 18.02 -19.48 -3.08
CA LEU A 155 18.30 -18.14 -3.61
C LEU A 155 17.38 -17.78 -4.79
N PHE A 156 17.03 -18.75 -5.63
CA PHE A 156 16.11 -18.56 -6.74
C PHE A 156 14.69 -18.25 -6.27
N GLU A 157 14.18 -18.96 -5.26
CA GLU A 157 12.86 -18.68 -4.67
C GLU A 157 12.83 -17.31 -3.96
N LYS A 158 13.92 -16.91 -3.30
CA LYS A 158 14.07 -15.56 -2.72
C LYS A 158 13.95 -14.48 -3.80
N LYS A 159 14.66 -14.64 -4.93
CA LYS A 159 14.58 -13.75 -6.10
C LYS A 159 13.16 -13.64 -6.67
N LEU A 160 12.50 -14.78 -6.90
CA LEU A 160 11.13 -14.80 -7.42
C LEU A 160 10.12 -14.18 -6.46
N ARG A 161 10.26 -14.45 -5.16
CA ARG A 161 9.41 -13.84 -4.13
C ARG A 161 9.56 -12.32 -4.13
N GLY A 162 10.78 -11.80 -4.17
CA GLY A 162 10.98 -10.35 -4.21
C GLY A 162 10.36 -9.70 -5.44
N MET A 163 10.45 -10.35 -6.60
CA MET A 163 9.76 -9.92 -7.82
C MET A 163 8.24 -9.84 -7.62
N LYS A 164 7.61 -10.93 -7.15
CA LYS A 164 6.15 -10.99 -6.94
C LYS A 164 5.68 -9.95 -5.93
N VAL A 165 6.41 -9.76 -4.83
CA VAL A 165 6.09 -8.74 -3.83
C VAL A 165 6.05 -7.34 -4.44
N LEU A 166 7.04 -6.97 -5.26
CA LEU A 166 7.08 -5.67 -5.92
C LEU A 166 5.98 -5.51 -6.97
N GLN A 167 5.66 -6.57 -7.72
CA GLN A 167 4.56 -6.58 -8.67
C GLN A 167 3.21 -6.35 -7.97
N GLU A 168 2.91 -7.14 -6.94
CA GLU A 168 1.66 -7.02 -6.19
C GLU A 168 1.57 -5.68 -5.46
N LEU A 169 2.67 -5.18 -4.89
CA LEU A 169 2.69 -3.84 -4.28
C LEU A 169 2.31 -2.77 -5.32
N GLY A 170 2.81 -2.90 -6.55
CA GLY A 170 2.42 -2.07 -7.68
C GLY A 170 0.90 -2.12 -7.95
N GLN A 171 0.32 -3.32 -7.99
CA GLN A 171 -1.13 -3.50 -8.19
C GLN A 171 -1.96 -2.93 -7.05
N TRP A 172 -1.52 -3.15 -5.81
CA TRP A 172 -2.16 -2.59 -4.62
C TRP A 172 -2.18 -1.06 -4.68
N THR A 173 -1.13 -0.39 -5.14
CA THR A 173 -1.17 1.08 -5.30
C THR A 173 -2.33 1.55 -6.19
N VAL A 174 -2.64 0.81 -7.26
CA VAL A 174 -3.75 1.11 -8.17
C VAL A 174 -5.09 0.85 -7.51
N ARG A 175 -5.22 -0.30 -6.82
CA ARG A 175 -6.40 -0.64 -6.04
C ARG A 175 -6.69 0.40 -4.97
N SER A 176 -5.70 0.79 -4.17
CA SER A 176 -5.83 1.78 -3.10
C SER A 176 -6.28 3.14 -3.60
N VAL A 177 -5.74 3.62 -4.72
CA VAL A 177 -6.19 4.90 -5.32
C VAL A 177 -7.66 4.82 -5.71
N ARG A 178 -8.11 3.67 -6.22
CA ARG A 178 -9.50 3.45 -6.61
C ARG A 178 -10.44 3.33 -5.40
N ASP A 179 -10.02 2.62 -4.37
CA ASP A 179 -10.73 2.48 -3.09
C ASP A 179 -10.93 3.82 -2.43
N LEU A 180 -9.84 4.59 -2.38
CA LEU A 180 -9.90 5.93 -1.90
C LEU A 180 -10.90 6.72 -2.75
N HIS A 181 -10.77 6.77 -4.07
CA HIS A 181 -11.69 7.56 -4.89
C HIS A 181 -13.17 7.29 -4.60
N LYS A 182 -13.56 6.02 -4.39
CA LYS A 182 -14.92 5.63 -3.97
C LYS A 182 -15.33 6.21 -2.62
N ILE A 183 -14.51 6.05 -1.59
CA ILE A 183 -14.80 6.57 -0.24
C ILE A 183 -14.98 8.10 -0.31
N SER A 184 -14.14 8.81 -1.07
CA SER A 184 -14.27 10.27 -1.23
C SER A 184 -15.58 10.68 -1.90
N THR A 185 -16.08 9.91 -2.88
CA THR A 185 -17.37 10.16 -3.51
C THR A 185 -18.54 9.89 -2.57
N ALA A 186 -18.48 8.84 -1.74
CA ALA A 186 -19.50 8.51 -0.76
C ALA A 186 -19.62 9.58 0.36
N VAL A 187 -18.47 10.05 0.85
CA VAL A 187 -18.42 11.13 1.86
C VAL A 187 -19.03 12.44 1.33
N GLN A 188 -18.82 12.75 0.04
CA GLN A 188 -19.41 13.95 -0.59
C GLN A 188 -20.89 13.80 -0.94
N ALA A 189 -21.38 12.57 -1.14
CA ALA A 189 -22.78 12.29 -1.47
C ALA A 189 -23.70 12.21 -0.23
N SER A 190 -23.14 12.15 0.98
CA SER A 190 -23.91 12.12 2.22
C SER A 190 -24.58 13.49 2.44
N PRO A 191 -25.92 13.61 2.42
CA PRO A 191 -26.59 14.89 2.56
C PRO A 191 -26.34 15.43 3.96
N THR A 192 -25.88 16.67 4.04
CA THR A 192 -25.92 17.48 5.25
C THR A 192 -27.41 17.70 5.58
N THR A 193 -28.00 16.81 6.36
CA THR A 193 -29.31 17.07 6.98
C THR A 193 -29.07 18.10 8.09
N GLU A 194 -28.85 19.36 7.70
CA GLU A 194 -29.05 20.49 8.59
C GLU A 194 -30.53 20.50 8.96
N SER A 195 -30.79 20.32 10.25
CA SER A 195 -32.08 20.54 10.88
C SER A 195 -32.53 21.97 10.59
N ASP A 196 -33.49 22.14 9.69
CA ASP A 196 -34.32 23.33 9.72
C ASP A 196 -35.49 23.05 10.67
N SER A 197 -35.39 23.68 11.83
CA SER A 197 -36.45 23.74 12.82
C SER A 197 -37.58 24.58 12.23
N LEU A 198 -38.81 24.07 12.22
CA LEU A 198 -39.98 24.93 12.21
C LEU A 198 -40.88 24.53 13.35
N GLU A 199 -40.64 25.23 14.47
CA GLU A 199 -41.67 25.54 15.45
C GLU A 199 -42.90 26.11 14.72
N LYS A 200 -44.04 25.41 14.82
CA LYS A 200 -45.31 25.96 15.28
C LYS A 200 -46.36 24.88 15.52
#